data_AF-A0A534LII5-F1
#
_entry.id   AF-A0A534LII5-F1
#
_cell.length_a   1.000
_cell.length_b   1.000
_cell.length_c   1.000
_cell.angle_alpha   90.00
_cell.angle_beta   90.00
_cell.angle_gamma   90.00
#
_symmetry.space_group_name_H-M   'P 1'
#
loop_
_entity.id
_entity.type
_entity.pdbx_description
1 polymer ?
#
loop_
_entity_poly.entity_id
_entity_poly.type
_entity_poly.pdbx_seq_one_letter_code
_entity_poly.pdbx_strand_id
1 'polypeptide(L)'
;MSGDDTYYRIATIIEDTVVRALASKHIYPNVDFYSGLVFHDLGIPTDLFTPVFAVARIAGWTAQVIEYWEDNRLLRPLDWYAGPKDLVYVPIDERP
;
A
#
# COMPACT_ATOMS: atom_id res chain seq x y z
N MET A 1 27.09 11.28 5.05
CA MET A 1 25.92 11.83 5.76
C MET A 1 26.02 13.33 5.67
N SER A 2 25.23 13.99 4.81
CA SER A 2 25.40 15.42 4.48
C SER A 2 25.01 16.38 5.61
N GLY A 3 24.42 15.89 6.71
CA GLY A 3 23.98 16.74 7.83
C GLY A 3 22.79 17.64 7.48
N ASP A 4 22.16 17.45 6.32
CA ASP A 4 20.95 18.15 5.90
C ASP A 4 19.72 17.47 6.50
N ASP A 5 19.07 18.13 7.46
CA ASP A 5 17.89 17.64 8.19
C ASP A 5 16.56 18.18 7.63
N THR A 6 16.59 18.84 6.46
CA THR A 6 15.44 19.55 5.90
C THR A 6 14.20 18.66 5.77
N TYR A 7 14.35 17.47 5.19
CA TYR A 7 13.24 16.54 4.99
C TYR A 7 12.71 15.96 6.31
N TYR A 8 13.57 15.71 7.28
CA TYR A 8 13.17 15.29 8.62
C TYR A 8 12.34 16.38 9.32
N ARG A 9 12.81 17.64 9.28
CA ARG A 9 12.06 18.78 9.84
C ARG A 9 10.68 18.94 9.18
N ILE A 10 10.62 18.85 7.85
CA ILE A 10 9.33 18.88 7.14
C ILE A 10 8.41 17.76 7.62
N ALA A 11 8.91 16.53 7.73
CA ALA A 11 8.13 15.39 8.19
C ALA A 11 7.61 15.56 9.62
N THR A 12 8.41 16.11 10.54
CA THR A 12 7.94 16.37 11.92
C THR A 12 6.81 17.41 11.98
N ILE A 13 6.87 18.46 11.14
CA ILE A 13 5.79 19.46 11.04
C ILE A 13 4.52 18.82 10.45
N ILE A 14 4.67 17.94 9.46
CA ILE A 14 3.55 17.20 8.87
C ILE A 14 2.92 16.27 9.93
N GLU A 15 3.72 15.48 10.65
CA GLU A 15 3.25 14.59 11.71
C GLU A 15 2.44 15.36 12.75
N ASP A 16 3.02 16.41 13.32
CA ASP A 16 2.38 17.24 14.35
C ASP A 16 1.05 17.85 13.85
N THR A 17 1.02 18.31 12.60
CA THR A 17 -0.20 18.85 11.98
C THR A 17 -1.27 17.78 11.76
N VAL A 18 -0.88 16.61 11.25
CA VAL A 18 -1.80 15.50 10.95
C VAL A 18 -2.34 14.87 12.24
N VAL A 19 -1.48 14.64 13.24
CA VAL A 19 -1.86 14.09 14.54
C VAL A 19 -2.85 15.03 15.23
N ARG A 20 -2.60 16.35 15.26
CA ARG A 20 -3.57 17.31 15.79
C ARG A 20 -4.94 17.22 15.10
N ALA A 21 -4.95 17.05 13.78
CA ALA A 21 -6.19 17.04 13.01
C ALA A 21 -6.94 15.70 13.08
N LEU A 22 -6.23 14.58 13.16
CA LEU A 22 -6.79 13.25 12.90
C LEU A 22 -6.62 12.22 14.04
N ALA A 23 -5.91 12.54 15.12
CA ALA A 23 -5.76 11.62 16.26
C ALA A 23 -7.10 11.23 16.91
N SER A 24 -8.09 12.14 16.89
CA SER A 24 -9.47 11.86 17.35
C SER A 24 -10.18 10.77 16.53
N LYS A 25 -9.69 10.51 15.31
CA LYS A 25 -10.14 9.43 14.42
C LYS A 25 -9.21 8.22 14.46
N HIS A 26 -8.25 8.18 15.39
CA HIS A 26 -7.24 7.13 15.50
C HIS A 26 -6.34 6.98 14.27
N ILE A 27 -6.04 8.10 13.57
CA ILE A 27 -5.13 8.12 12.43
C ILE A 27 -3.79 8.71 12.87
N TYR A 28 -2.71 7.94 12.69
CA TYR A 28 -1.33 8.26 13.08
C TYR A 28 -0.37 7.89 11.93
N PRO A 29 0.87 8.42 11.93
CA PRO A 29 1.90 8.00 10.97
C PRO A 29 2.11 6.48 11.00
N ASN A 30 2.15 5.87 9.83
CA ASN A 30 2.49 4.46 9.67
C ASN A 30 4.00 4.28 9.46
N VAL A 31 4.44 3.03 9.28
CA VAL A 31 5.87 2.69 9.07
C VAL A 31 6.47 3.38 7.84
N ASP A 32 5.66 3.63 6.81
CA ASP A 32 6.14 4.18 5.54
C ASP A 32 6.57 5.64 5.69
N PHE A 33 5.91 6.39 6.59
CA PHE A 33 6.10 7.83 6.78
C PHE A 33 7.56 8.21 7.04
N TYR A 34 8.25 7.47 7.92
CA TYR A 34 9.65 7.72 8.23
C TYR A 34 10.62 6.84 7.42
N SER A 35 10.19 5.67 6.93
CA SER A 35 11.07 4.75 6.20
C SER A 35 11.68 5.37 4.93
N GLY A 36 10.92 6.19 4.20
CA GLY A 36 11.42 6.88 3.00
C GLY A 36 12.54 7.88 3.31
N LEU A 37 12.48 8.56 4.46
CA LEU A 37 13.55 9.46 4.91
C LEU A 37 14.82 8.68 5.24
N VAL A 38 14.66 7.56 5.94
CA VAL A 38 15.80 6.67 6.25
C VAL A 38 16.46 6.18 4.97
N PHE A 39 15.68 5.74 3.97
CA PHE A 39 16.24 5.29 2.68
C PHE A 39 16.92 6.44 1.91
N HIS A 40 16.30 7.62 1.90
CA HIS A 40 16.89 8.81 1.30
C HIS A 40 18.25 9.16 1.95
N ASP A 41 18.33 9.14 3.28
CA ASP A 41 19.54 9.46 4.02
C ASP A 41 20.65 8.41 3.86
N LEU A 42 20.26 7.17 3.56
CA LEU A 42 21.16 6.08 3.15
C LEU A 42 21.61 6.22 1.67
N GLY A 43 21.14 7.22 0.94
CA GLY A 43 21.49 7.46 -0.46
C GLY A 43 20.84 6.49 -1.44
N ILE A 44 19.77 5.81 -1.02
CA ILE A 44 19.01 4.90 -1.87
C ILE A 44 18.15 5.75 -2.82
N PRO A 45 18.19 5.52 -4.15
CA PRO A 45 17.27 6.15 -5.08
C PRO A 45 15.81 5.93 -4.68
N THR A 46 14.97 6.97 -4.78
CA THR A 46 13.54 6.89 -4.40
C THR A 46 12.79 5.78 -5.13
N ASP A 47 13.12 5.53 -6.39
CA ASP A 47 12.54 4.44 -7.20
C ASP A 47 12.80 3.04 -6.62
N LEU A 48 13.77 2.92 -5.70
CA LEU A 48 14.14 1.67 -5.03
C LEU A 48 13.54 1.51 -3.62
N PHE A 49 12.75 2.45 -3.12
CA PHE A 49 12.15 2.34 -1.77
C PHE A 49 11.22 1.12 -1.66
N THR A 50 10.32 0.91 -2.62
CA THR A 50 9.42 -0.26 -2.64
C THR A 50 10.18 -1.58 -2.84
N PRO A 51 11.18 -1.68 -3.75
CA PRO A 51 12.06 -2.84 -3.80
C PRO A 51 12.77 -3.17 -2.47
N VAL A 52 13.30 -2.17 -1.75
CA VAL A 52 13.94 -2.39 -0.43
C VAL A 52 12.94 -2.93 0.59
N PHE A 53 11.71 -2.40 0.60
CA PHE A 53 10.62 -2.95 1.40
C PHE A 53 10.34 -4.43 1.04
N ALA A 54 10.31 -4.77 -0.25
CA ALA A 54 10.05 -6.14 -0.71
C ALA A 54 11.15 -7.13 -0.25
N VAL A 55 12.43 -6.69 -0.24
CA VAL A 55 13.55 -7.48 0.29
C VAL A 55 13.34 -7.82 1.77
N ALA A 56 12.84 -6.89 2.58
CA ALA A 56 12.50 -7.19 3.97
C ALA A 56 11.25 -8.07 4.09
N ARG A 57 10.24 -7.85 3.23
CA ARG A 57 8.93 -8.50 3.35
C ARG A 57 8.92 -9.96 2.86
N ILE A 58 9.87 -10.38 2.03
CA ILE A 58 9.95 -11.76 1.52
C ILE A 58 9.98 -12.81 2.64
N ALA A 59 10.59 -12.50 3.78
CA ALA A 59 10.59 -13.39 4.95
C ALA A 59 9.17 -13.62 5.50
N GLY A 60 8.37 -12.55 5.62
CA GLY A 60 6.98 -12.64 6.07
C GLY A 60 6.08 -13.33 5.05
N TRP A 61 6.24 -13.01 3.75
CA TRP A 61 5.45 -13.64 2.69
C TRP A 61 5.70 -15.15 2.61
N THR A 62 6.97 -15.57 2.67
CA THR A 62 7.31 -16.99 2.63
C THR A 62 6.82 -17.73 3.87
N ALA A 63 6.94 -17.14 5.05
CA ALA A 63 6.38 -17.70 6.27
C ALA A 63 4.85 -17.89 6.20
N GLN A 64 4.11 -16.87 5.73
CA GLN A 64 2.65 -16.96 5.58
C GLN A 64 2.22 -18.02 4.57
N VAL A 65 2.95 -18.19 3.46
CA VAL A 65 2.67 -19.24 2.47
C VAL A 65 2.88 -20.63 3.08
N ILE A 66 3.97 -20.83 3.82
CA ILE A 66 4.26 -22.10 4.49
C ILE A 66 3.19 -22.42 5.53
N GLU A 67 2.84 -21.45 6.38
CA GLU A 67 1.79 -21.60 7.40
C GLU A 67 0.43 -21.94 6.76
N TYR A 68 0.06 -21.26 5.66
CA TYR A 68 -1.18 -21.54 4.94
C TYR A 68 -1.19 -22.93 4.29
N TRP A 69 -0.04 -23.45 3.88
CA TRP A 69 0.05 -24.77 3.26
C TRP A 69 -0.16 -25.94 4.22
N GLU A 70 0.01 -25.75 5.53
CA GLU A 70 -0.21 -26.81 6.53
C GLU A 70 -1.68 -27.26 6.63
N ASP A 71 -2.63 -26.34 6.43
CA ASP A 71 -4.08 -26.61 6.36
C ASP A 71 -4.72 -25.84 5.19
N ASN A 72 -4.23 -26.14 3.98
CA ASN A 72 -4.54 -25.36 2.78
C ASN A 72 -6.02 -25.44 2.36
N ARG A 73 -6.60 -24.28 2.04
CA ARG A 73 -7.92 -24.17 1.41
C ARG A 73 -7.85 -23.32 0.14
N LEU A 74 -8.65 -23.66 -0.88
CA LEU A 74 -8.77 -22.79 -2.05
C LEU A 74 -9.46 -21.47 -1.67
N LEU A 75 -8.76 -20.34 -1.86
CA LEU A 75 -9.35 -19.00 -1.76
C LEU A 75 -10.17 -18.72 -3.02
N ARG A 76 -11.50 -18.85 -2.91
CA ARG A 76 -12.44 -18.61 -4.02
C ARG A 76 -13.61 -17.71 -3.55
N PRO A 77 -13.40 -16.39 -3.44
CA PRO A 77 -14.48 -15.46 -3.17
C PRO A 77 -15.48 -15.42 -4.34
N LEU A 78 -16.69 -14.93 -4.08
CA LEU A 78 -17.73 -14.69 -5.07
C LEU A 78 -18.03 -13.19 -5.13
N ASP A 79 -18.47 -12.73 -6.29
CA ASP A 79 -18.92 -11.36 -6.50
C ASP A 79 -20.43 -11.28 -6.65
N TRP A 80 -20.98 -10.10 -6.35
CA TRP A 80 -22.39 -9.79 -6.55
C TRP A 80 -22.61 -9.01 -7.86
N TYR A 81 -23.26 -9.65 -8.84
CA TYR A 81 -23.61 -8.97 -10.08
C TYR A 81 -24.78 -8.00 -9.88
N ALA A 82 -24.52 -6.70 -10.05
CA ALA A 82 -25.50 -5.60 -9.93
C ALA A 82 -25.87 -4.95 -11.28
N GLY A 83 -25.41 -5.52 -12.41
CA GLY A 83 -25.74 -5.02 -13.74
C GLY A 83 -27.12 -5.47 -14.24
N PRO A 84 -27.58 -4.92 -15.37
CA PRO A 84 -28.76 -5.44 -16.06
C PRO A 84 -28.53 -6.90 -16.47
N LYS A 85 -29.55 -7.73 -16.30
CA LYS A 85 -29.56 -9.14 -16.71
C LYS A 85 -30.36 -9.29 -17.98
N ASP A 86 -30.13 -10.38 -18.71
CA ASP A 86 -30.96 -10.78 -19.85
C ASP A 86 -31.04 -9.71 -20.96
N LEU A 87 -29.96 -8.95 -21.15
CA LEU A 87 -29.87 -7.99 -22.24
C LEU A 87 -29.93 -8.72 -23.59
N VAL A 88 -30.83 -8.26 -24.44
CA VAL A 88 -30.93 -8.74 -25.82
C VAL A 88 -29.84 -8.06 -26.64
N TYR A 89 -29.06 -8.86 -27.37
CA TYR A 89 -28.05 -8.35 -28.29
C TYR A 89 -28.70 -7.56 -29.42
N VAL A 90 -28.21 -6.34 -29.67
CA VAL A 90 -28.61 -5.50 -30.81
C VAL A 90 -27.52 -5.57 -31.90
N PRO A 91 -27.84 -5.99 -33.14
CA PRO A 91 -26.92 -5.95 -34.28
C PRO A 91 -26.28 -4.57 -34.45
N ILE A 92 -25.04 -4.52 -34.94
CA ILE A 92 -24.26 -3.28 -34.98
C ILE A 92 -24.95 -2.17 -35.79
N ASP A 93 -25.59 -2.52 -36.90
CA ASP A 93 -26.29 -1.59 -37.79
C ASP A 93 -27.62 -1.06 -37.22
N GLU A 94 -28.09 -1.65 -36.10
CA GLU A 94 -29.33 -1.30 -35.41
C GLU A 94 -29.10 -0.57 -34.07
N ARG A 95 -27.84 -0.30 -33.73
CA ARG A 95 -27.49 0.49 -32.53
C ARG A 95 -27.64 1.99 -32.84
N PRO A 96 -28.08 2.80 -31.87
CA PRO A 96 -28.21 4.25 -32.03
C PRO A 96 -26.86 4.96 -32.21
#